data_AF-A0A520DS97-F1
#
_entry.id   AF-A0A520DS97-F1
#
_cell.length_a   1.000
_cell.length_b   1.000
_cell.length_c   1.000
_cell.angle_alpha   90.00
_cell.angle_beta   90.00
_cell.angle_gamma   90.00
#
_symmetry.space_group_name_H-M   'P 1'
#
loop_
_entity.id
_entity.type
_entity.pdbx_description
1 polymer ?
#
loop_
_entity_poly.entity_id
_entity_poly.type
_entity_poly.pdbx_seq_one_letter_code
_entity_poly.pdbx_strand_id
1 'polypeptide(L)'
;ATSFIIIWGIVLWKVEREFSANTTEIAASWFNILNSLFIICFAPVFSKWWESKYNLPGPLKFGLGLVLLGIGFGFLAYGSTAITSPDIKVSMAWLVFAYLFHTLGELCISPVGLSYVSKLVPAKWIGFMFGVYYLFLAMGNKLAGVSGSMIEEITHKYSLTTFFLIFTIIPMVAGLLIAALHPIIKKLMHGVK
;
A
#
# COMPACT_ATOMS: atom_id res chain seq x y z
N ALA A 1 21.70 -18.17 23.99
CA ALA A 1 21.37 -17.43 25.23
C ALA A 1 22.02 -16.03 25.25
N THR A 2 23.33 -15.92 25.00
CA THR A 2 24.07 -14.65 24.95
C THR A 2 23.52 -13.65 23.93
N SER A 3 23.23 -14.07 22.70
CA SER A 3 22.68 -13.18 21.67
C SER A 3 21.31 -12.59 22.04
N PHE A 4 20.48 -13.34 22.77
CA PHE A 4 19.16 -12.88 23.21
C PHE A 4 19.28 -11.76 24.26
N ILE A 5 20.18 -11.93 25.22
CA ILE A 5 20.45 -10.93 26.26
C ILE A 5 21.04 -9.66 25.64
N ILE A 6 21.95 -9.80 24.66
CA ILE A 6 22.54 -8.65 23.96
C ILE A 6 21.47 -7.86 23.19
N ILE A 7 20.58 -8.55 22.46
CA ILE A 7 19.49 -7.89 21.72
C ILE A 7 18.57 -7.12 22.68
N TRP A 8 18.14 -7.74 23.78
CA TRP A 8 17.28 -7.08 24.76
C TRP A 8 17.97 -5.92 25.48
N GLY A 9 19.27 -6.04 25.77
CA GLY A 9 20.07 -4.95 26.31
C GLY A 9 20.12 -3.73 25.37
N ILE A 10 20.31 -3.95 24.06
CA ILE A 10 20.26 -2.90 23.04
C ILE A 10 18.87 -2.27 22.96
N VAL A 11 17.81 -3.08 23.00
CA VAL A 11 16.42 -2.59 22.96
C VAL A 11 16.13 -1.69 24.16
N LEU A 12 16.43 -2.15 25.37
CA LEU A 12 16.21 -1.39 26.60
C LEU A 12 17.03 -0.09 26.62
N TRP A 13 18.30 -0.15 26.19
CA TRP A 13 19.13 1.05 26.06
C TRP A 13 18.54 2.05 25.07
N LYS A 14 18.05 1.58 23.91
CA LYS A 14 17.39 2.45 22.93
C LYS A 14 16.15 3.10 23.52
N VAL A 15 15.31 2.33 24.20
CA VAL A 15 14.10 2.83 24.86
C VAL A 15 14.45 3.93 25.85
N GLU A 16 15.38 3.67 26.79
CA GLU A 16 15.78 4.65 27.80
C GLU A 16 16.32 5.94 27.17
N ARG A 17 17.13 5.82 26.11
CA ARG A 17 17.68 6.96 25.37
C ARG A 17 16.60 7.83 24.71
N GLU A 18 15.59 7.21 24.09
CA GLU A 18 14.49 7.96 23.47
C GLU A 18 13.57 8.60 24.54
N PHE A 19 13.32 7.92 25.66
CA PHE A 19 12.52 8.47 26.77
C PHE A 19 13.25 9.57 27.56
N SER A 20 14.58 9.54 27.60
CA SER A 20 15.42 10.54 28.27
C SER A 20 15.75 11.76 27.41
N ALA A 21 15.37 11.76 26.12
CA ALA A 21 15.63 12.87 25.21
C ALA A 21 14.68 14.06 25.47
N ASN A 22 15.22 15.27 25.58
CA ASN A 22 14.45 16.51 25.83
C ASN A 22 13.59 16.97 24.63
N THR A 23 13.81 16.40 23.45
CA THR A 23 13.03 16.68 22.23
C THR A 23 12.53 15.36 21.65
N THR A 24 11.23 15.13 21.69
CA THR A 24 10.60 13.96 21.07
C THR A 24 10.52 14.16 19.56
N GLU A 25 11.56 13.75 18.84
CA GLU A 25 11.52 13.61 17.38
C GLU A 25 10.95 12.25 16.99
N ILE A 26 9.86 12.23 16.24
CA ILE A 26 9.26 10.99 15.77
C ILE A 26 10.02 10.54 14.52
N ALA A 27 10.79 9.46 14.65
CA ALA A 27 11.52 8.90 13.52
C ALA A 27 10.56 8.37 12.44
N ALA A 28 10.86 8.64 11.17
CA ALA A 28 10.04 8.19 10.04
C ALA A 28 9.84 6.66 10.00
N SER A 29 10.80 5.90 10.53
CA SER A 29 10.72 4.43 10.61
C SER A 29 9.59 3.93 11.50
N TRP A 30 9.08 4.73 12.44
CA TRP A 30 7.97 4.35 13.31
C TRP A 30 6.67 4.17 12.52
N PHE A 31 6.49 4.92 11.41
CA PHE A 31 5.30 4.79 10.57
C PHE A 31 5.18 3.41 9.90
N ASN A 32 6.28 2.65 9.78
CA ASN A 32 6.22 1.28 9.26
C ASN A 32 5.38 0.35 10.15
N ILE A 33 5.29 0.63 11.46
CA ILE A 33 4.46 -0.18 12.37
C ILE A 33 2.96 -0.03 12.07
N LEU A 34 2.55 1.10 11.48
CA LEU A 34 1.15 1.39 11.17
C LEU A 34 0.58 0.40 10.16
N ASN A 35 1.37 -0.01 9.14
CA ASN A 35 0.91 -1.01 8.17
C ASN A 35 0.55 -2.33 8.89
N SER A 36 1.47 -2.88 9.68
CA SER A 36 1.23 -4.11 10.45
C SER A 36 0.06 -3.96 11.43
N LEU A 37 -0.03 -2.82 12.13
CA LEU A 37 -1.12 -2.54 13.05
C LEU A 37 -2.48 -2.56 12.34
N PHE A 38 -2.60 -1.85 11.22
CA PHE A 38 -3.85 -1.78 10.45
C PHE A 38 -4.21 -3.13 9.82
N ILE A 39 -3.24 -3.92 9.37
CA ILE A 39 -3.52 -5.30 8.91
C ILE A 39 -4.13 -6.11 10.06
N ILE A 40 -3.51 -6.12 11.24
CA ILE A 40 -4.02 -6.91 12.39
C ILE A 40 -5.42 -6.45 12.80
N CYS A 41 -5.68 -5.14 12.80
CA CYS A 41 -6.98 -4.59 13.17
C CYS A 41 -8.07 -4.85 12.12
N PHE A 42 -7.77 -4.69 10.83
CA PHE A 42 -8.78 -4.70 9.76
C PHE A 42 -8.86 -6.01 8.98
N ALA A 43 -7.83 -6.85 8.95
CA ALA A 43 -7.87 -8.13 8.24
C ALA A 43 -9.06 -9.03 8.67
N PRO A 44 -9.42 -9.16 9.97
CA PRO A 44 -10.58 -9.94 10.37
C PRO A 44 -11.90 -9.36 9.83
N VAL A 45 -12.02 -8.03 9.77
CA VAL A 45 -13.19 -7.33 9.23
C VAL A 45 -13.33 -7.60 7.73
N PHE A 46 -12.22 -7.49 6.99
CA PHE A 46 -12.17 -7.77 5.56
C PHE A 46 -12.47 -9.24 5.25
N SER A 47 -11.90 -10.19 6.01
CA SER A 47 -12.20 -11.62 5.86
C SER A 47 -13.70 -11.90 6.00
N LYS A 48 -14.33 -11.38 7.07
CA LYS A 48 -15.78 -11.52 7.28
C LYS A 48 -16.59 -10.89 6.16
N TRP A 49 -16.17 -9.73 5.65
CA TRP A 49 -16.85 -9.07 4.53
C TRP A 49 -16.76 -9.91 3.25
N TRP A 50 -15.61 -10.51 2.97
CA TRP A 50 -15.40 -11.38 1.81
C TRP A 50 -16.14 -12.72 1.88
N GLU A 51 -16.42 -13.21 3.09
CA GLU A 51 -17.26 -14.39 3.32
C GLU A 51 -18.77 -14.07 3.29
N SER A 52 -19.14 -12.79 3.38
CA SER A 52 -20.53 -12.36 3.42
C SER A 52 -21.24 -12.44 2.04
N LYS A 53 -22.56 -12.29 2.06
CA LYS A 53 -23.40 -12.16 0.86
C LYS A 53 -23.01 -10.98 -0.05
N TYR A 54 -22.29 -9.98 0.49
CA TYR A 54 -21.85 -8.78 -0.23
C TYR A 54 -20.44 -8.93 -0.82
N ASN A 55 -19.94 -10.15 -0.97
CA ASN A 55 -18.64 -10.41 -1.56
C ASN A 55 -18.55 -9.85 -2.99
N LEU A 56 -17.60 -8.94 -3.20
CA LEU A 56 -17.31 -8.37 -4.52
C LEU A 56 -16.59 -9.41 -5.40
N PRO A 57 -16.87 -9.45 -6.71
CA PRO A 57 -16.05 -10.19 -7.67
C PRO A 57 -14.59 -9.75 -7.60
N GLY A 58 -13.64 -10.67 -7.78
CA GLY A 58 -12.22 -10.35 -7.60
C GLY A 58 -11.67 -9.19 -8.46
N PRO A 59 -12.13 -8.91 -9.70
CA PRO A 59 -11.69 -7.71 -10.42
C PRO A 59 -12.19 -6.42 -9.75
N LEU A 60 -13.39 -6.45 -9.17
CA LEU A 60 -13.93 -5.31 -8.42
C LEU A 60 -13.23 -5.12 -7.07
N LYS A 61 -12.80 -6.19 -6.40
CA LYS A 61 -11.91 -6.09 -5.22
C LYS A 61 -10.57 -5.45 -5.59
N PHE A 62 -9.99 -5.86 -6.71
CA PHE A 62 -8.74 -5.28 -7.20
C PHE A 62 -8.91 -3.79 -7.54
N GLY A 63 -9.99 -3.42 -8.23
CA GLY A 63 -10.33 -2.03 -8.53
C GLY A 63 -10.56 -1.18 -7.26
N LEU A 64 -11.28 -1.71 -6.27
CA LEU A 64 -11.47 -1.07 -4.97
C LEU A 64 -10.13 -0.82 -4.27
N GLY A 65 -9.21 -1.79 -4.31
CA GLY A 65 -7.89 -1.63 -3.71
C GLY A 65 -7.07 -0.50 -4.35
N LEU A 66 -7.13 -0.36 -5.67
CA LEU A 66 -6.45 0.73 -6.39
C LEU A 66 -7.08 2.11 -6.10
N VAL A 67 -8.40 2.18 -5.97
CA VAL A 67 -9.09 3.42 -5.59
C VAL A 67 -8.72 3.82 -4.16
N LEU A 68 -8.68 2.86 -3.22
CA LEU A 68 -8.24 3.11 -1.84
C LEU A 68 -6.78 3.60 -1.78
N LEU A 69 -5.89 2.99 -2.57
CA LEU A 69 -4.52 3.46 -2.72
C LEU A 69 -4.47 4.91 -3.22
N GLY A 70 -5.24 5.23 -4.27
CA GLY A 70 -5.35 6.59 -4.79
C GLY A 70 -5.85 7.59 -3.74
N ILE A 71 -6.88 7.22 -2.96
CA ILE A 71 -7.38 8.05 -1.84
C ILE A 71 -6.28 8.31 -0.80
N GLY A 72 -5.46 7.30 -0.47
CA GLY A 72 -4.33 7.46 0.45
C GLY A 72 -3.31 8.49 -0.04
N PHE A 73 -2.94 8.43 -1.32
CA PHE A 73 -2.11 9.48 -1.94
C PHE A 73 -2.83 10.83 -2.02
N GLY A 74 -4.16 10.85 -2.18
CA GLY A 74 -4.96 12.07 -2.17
C GLY A 74 -4.89 12.81 -0.84
N PHE A 75 -4.83 12.10 0.29
CA PHE A 75 -4.58 12.69 1.60
C PHE A 75 -3.20 13.33 1.71
N LEU A 76 -2.17 12.74 1.09
CA LEU A 76 -0.82 13.33 1.03
C LEU A 76 -0.78 14.54 0.10
N ALA A 77 -1.47 14.48 -1.04
CA ALA A 77 -1.60 15.62 -1.95
C ALA A 77 -2.28 16.80 -1.24
N TYR A 78 -3.41 16.56 -0.57
CA TYR A 78 -4.10 17.60 0.20
C TYR A 78 -3.26 18.10 1.38
N GLY A 79 -2.61 17.21 2.13
CA GLY A 79 -1.74 17.59 3.23
C GLY A 79 -0.55 18.44 2.78
N SER A 80 -0.01 18.19 1.58
CA SER A 80 1.13 18.91 1.02
C SER A 80 0.78 20.27 0.41
N THR A 81 -0.50 20.62 0.19
CA THR A 81 -0.86 21.96 -0.33
C THR A 81 -0.51 23.08 0.64
N ALA A 82 -0.46 22.79 1.94
CA ALA A 82 -0.06 23.75 2.96
C ALA A 82 1.45 24.03 2.96
N ILE A 83 2.26 23.15 2.32
CA ILE A 83 3.71 23.27 2.28
C ILE A 83 4.10 24.24 1.17
N THR A 84 4.20 25.53 1.53
CA THR A 84 4.65 26.60 0.62
C THR A 84 6.16 26.86 0.73
N SER A 85 6.81 26.33 1.78
CA SER A 85 8.25 26.48 2.02
C SER A 85 8.79 25.27 2.79
N PRO A 86 10.10 24.95 2.69
CA PRO A 86 10.71 23.77 3.32
C PRO A 86 10.54 23.70 4.84
N ASP A 87 10.39 24.87 5.49
CA ASP A 87 10.25 24.97 6.94
C ASP A 87 8.82 24.71 7.45
N ILE A 88 7.83 24.64 6.56
CA ILE A 88 6.43 24.42 6.93
C ILE A 88 6.21 22.93 7.18
N LYS A 89 6.05 22.58 8.45
CA LYS A 89 5.68 21.24 8.89
C LYS A 89 4.16 21.05 8.82
N VAL A 90 3.74 19.88 8.37
CA VAL A 90 2.33 19.46 8.33
C VAL A 90 2.07 18.33 9.30
N SER A 91 0.81 18.19 9.70
CA SER A 91 0.39 17.17 10.65
C SER A 91 0.72 15.76 10.18
N MET A 92 1.28 14.96 11.08
CA MET A 92 1.55 13.53 10.86
C MET A 92 0.27 12.71 10.61
N ALA A 93 -0.89 13.25 10.96
CA ALA A 93 -2.18 12.62 10.70
C ALA A 93 -2.39 12.28 9.21
N TRP A 94 -1.88 13.11 8.29
CA TRP A 94 -1.98 12.84 6.84
C TRP A 94 -1.24 11.56 6.44
N LEU A 95 -0.06 11.32 7.03
CA LEU A 95 0.68 10.06 6.84
C LEU A 95 -0.09 8.89 7.44
N VAL A 96 -0.64 9.04 8.66
CA VAL A 96 -1.45 7.99 9.30
C VAL A 96 -2.63 7.59 8.41
N PHE A 97 -3.35 8.56 7.84
CA PHE A 97 -4.43 8.28 6.90
C PHE A 97 -3.93 7.62 5.62
N ALA A 98 -2.82 8.09 5.05
CA ALA A 98 -2.25 7.47 3.85
C ALA A 98 -1.91 5.98 4.09
N TYR A 99 -1.23 5.67 5.20
CA TYR A 99 -0.94 4.30 5.61
C TYR A 99 -2.21 3.48 5.82
N LEU A 100 -3.24 4.05 6.47
CA LEU A 100 -4.52 3.39 6.66
C LEU A 100 -5.14 2.99 5.32
N PHE A 101 -5.33 3.93 4.40
CA PHE A 101 -5.96 3.66 3.11
C PHE A 101 -5.12 2.74 2.22
N HIS A 102 -3.79 2.87 2.24
CA HIS A 102 -2.89 1.95 1.53
C HIS A 102 -3.01 0.53 2.06
N THR A 103 -3.04 0.34 3.39
CA THR A 103 -3.24 -0.98 3.99
C THR A 103 -4.63 -1.55 3.71
N LEU A 104 -5.68 -0.74 3.75
CA LEU A 104 -7.03 -1.19 3.36
C LEU A 104 -7.05 -1.63 1.88
N GLY A 105 -6.34 -0.92 1.00
CA GLY A 105 -6.17 -1.32 -0.39
C GLY A 105 -5.37 -2.62 -0.56
N GLU A 106 -4.32 -2.81 0.25
CA GLU A 106 -3.52 -4.03 0.30
C GLU A 106 -4.37 -5.26 0.69
N LEU A 107 -5.27 -5.11 1.67
CA LEU A 107 -6.20 -6.16 2.09
C LEU A 107 -7.22 -6.54 1.00
N CYS A 108 -7.50 -5.64 0.05
CA CYS A 108 -8.32 -5.94 -1.12
C CYS A 108 -7.56 -6.72 -2.21
N ILE A 109 -6.30 -6.37 -2.46
CA ILE A 109 -5.52 -6.87 -3.60
C ILE A 109 -4.80 -8.18 -3.25
N SER A 110 -4.23 -8.28 -2.05
CA SER A 110 -3.41 -9.41 -1.62
C SER A 110 -4.08 -10.80 -1.74
N PRO A 111 -5.36 -11.02 -1.35
CA PRO A 111 -5.99 -12.33 -1.50
C PRO A 111 -6.34 -12.64 -2.97
N VAL A 112 -6.54 -11.62 -3.80
CA VAL A 112 -7.02 -11.76 -5.18
C VAL A 112 -5.87 -12.14 -6.13
N GLY A 113 -4.71 -11.49 -5.98
CA GLY A 113 -3.56 -11.69 -6.89
C GLY A 113 -3.10 -13.15 -6.95
N LEU A 114 -2.78 -13.73 -5.80
CA LEU A 114 -2.32 -15.12 -5.72
C LEU A 114 -3.43 -16.13 -6.04
N SER A 115 -4.68 -15.83 -5.70
CA SER A 115 -5.80 -16.72 -6.03
C SER A 115 -6.03 -16.83 -7.54
N TYR A 116 -5.75 -15.78 -8.32
CA TYR A 116 -5.90 -15.86 -9.77
C TYR A 116 -4.80 -16.65 -10.45
N VAL A 117 -3.56 -16.49 -9.98
CA VAL A 117 -2.44 -17.29 -10.47
C VAL A 117 -2.70 -18.78 -10.24
N SER A 118 -3.29 -19.16 -9.10
CA SER A 118 -3.56 -20.58 -8.83
C SER A 118 -4.81 -21.12 -9.54
N LYS A 119 -5.84 -20.30 -9.78
CA LYS A 119 -7.12 -20.76 -10.38
C LYS A 119 -7.16 -20.71 -11.92
N LEU A 120 -6.45 -19.76 -12.55
CA LEU A 120 -6.50 -19.56 -14.00
C LEU A 120 -5.39 -20.32 -14.75
N VAL A 121 -4.37 -20.79 -14.04
CA VAL A 121 -3.20 -21.44 -14.63
C VAL A 121 -3.41 -22.95 -14.65
N PRO A 122 -3.13 -23.65 -15.78
CA PRO A 122 -3.13 -25.10 -15.82
C PRO A 122 -2.14 -25.69 -14.79
N ALA A 123 -2.51 -26.78 -14.11
CA ALA A 123 -1.72 -27.36 -13.02
C ALA A 123 -0.24 -27.63 -13.39
N LYS A 124 0.04 -27.96 -14.66
CA LYS A 124 1.39 -28.22 -15.19
C LYS A 124 2.30 -26.98 -15.21
N TRP A 125 1.73 -25.77 -15.25
CA TRP A 125 2.45 -24.51 -15.41
C TRP A 125 2.42 -23.63 -14.15
N ILE A 126 1.85 -24.11 -13.04
CA ILE A 126 1.60 -23.30 -11.85
C ILE A 126 2.91 -22.74 -11.25
N GLY A 127 3.96 -23.56 -11.16
CA GLY A 127 5.27 -23.12 -10.64
C GLY A 127 5.92 -22.05 -11.52
N PHE A 128 5.83 -22.18 -12.85
CA PHE A 128 6.35 -21.19 -13.78
C PHE A 128 5.59 -19.87 -13.66
N MET A 129 4.26 -19.91 -13.54
CA MET A 129 3.43 -18.71 -13.39
C MET A 129 3.63 -17.99 -12.04
N PHE A 130 3.92 -18.72 -10.95
CA PHE A 130 4.36 -18.10 -9.71
C PHE A 130 5.68 -17.34 -9.90
N GLY A 131 6.64 -17.90 -10.64
CA GLY A 131 7.87 -17.20 -11.01
C GLY A 131 7.60 -15.90 -11.79
N VAL A 132 6.71 -15.96 -12.77
CA VAL A 132 6.26 -14.78 -13.54
C VAL A 132 5.56 -13.75 -12.65
N TYR A 133 4.71 -14.17 -11.71
CA TYR A 133 4.05 -13.28 -10.76
C TYR A 133 5.05 -12.52 -9.89
N TYR A 134 6.05 -13.21 -9.33
CA TYR A 134 7.10 -12.56 -8.55
C TYR A 134 8.00 -11.66 -9.41
N LEU A 135 8.24 -12.00 -10.68
CA LEU A 135 8.94 -11.14 -11.62
C LEU A 135 8.18 -9.83 -11.85
N PHE A 136 6.86 -9.88 -12.03
CA PHE A 136 6.02 -8.68 -12.12
C PHE A 136 6.07 -7.84 -10.85
N LEU A 137 6.05 -8.46 -9.67
CA LEU A 137 6.24 -7.74 -8.39
C LEU A 137 7.61 -7.07 -8.31
N ALA A 138 8.68 -7.74 -8.74
CA ALA A 138 10.02 -7.16 -8.76
C ALA A 138 10.11 -5.97 -9.73
N MET A 139 9.52 -6.09 -10.92
CA MET A 139 9.42 -4.98 -11.88
C MET A 139 8.62 -3.81 -11.31
N GLY A 140 7.49 -4.08 -10.65
CA GLY A 140 6.67 -3.07 -9.99
C GLY A 140 7.45 -2.32 -8.91
N ASN A 141 8.17 -3.04 -8.05
CA ASN A 141 9.02 -2.43 -7.02
C ASN A 141 10.17 -1.61 -7.62
N LYS A 142 10.78 -2.08 -8.72
CA LYS A 142 11.80 -1.31 -9.44
C LYS A 142 11.22 0.00 -10.00
N LEU A 143 10.04 -0.07 -10.64
CA LEU A 143 9.35 1.11 -11.16
C LEU A 143 8.95 2.07 -10.03
N ALA A 144 8.51 1.55 -8.88
CA ALA A 144 8.22 2.35 -7.70
C ALA A 144 9.48 3.07 -7.19
N GLY A 145 10.63 2.38 -7.13
CA GLY A 145 11.91 2.99 -6.75
C GLY A 145 12.36 4.09 -7.70
N VAL A 146 12.27 3.87 -9.02
CA VAL A 146 12.59 4.89 -10.03
C VAL A 146 11.63 6.08 -9.93
N SER A 147 10.32 5.83 -9.86
CA SER A 147 9.34 6.91 -9.78
C SER A 147 9.47 7.70 -8.46
N GLY A 148 9.82 7.01 -7.37
CA GLY A 148 10.13 7.64 -6.08
C GLY A 148 11.38 8.52 -6.12
N SER A 149 12.41 8.12 -6.88
CA SER A 149 13.64 8.92 -7.02
C SER A 149 13.42 10.26 -7.75
N MET A 150 12.34 10.38 -8.53
CA MET A 150 11.97 11.61 -9.24
C MET A 150 11.26 12.64 -8.36
N ILE A 151 11.05 12.36 -7.07
CA ILE A 151 10.32 13.25 -6.16
C ILE A 151 10.95 14.65 -6.08
N GLU A 152 12.29 14.74 -5.99
CA GLU A 152 13.00 16.01 -5.89
C GLU A 152 12.86 16.84 -7.17
N GLU A 153 13.05 16.21 -8.33
CA GLU A 153 12.93 16.85 -9.64
C GLU A 153 11.51 17.39 -9.88
N ILE A 154 10.48 16.58 -9.59
CA ILE A 154 9.08 16.96 -9.77
C ILE A 154 8.67 18.04 -8.75
N THR A 155 9.15 17.94 -7.52
CA THR A 155 8.87 18.94 -6.47
C THR A 155 9.48 20.28 -6.82
N HIS A 156 10.71 20.32 -7.34
CA HIS A 156 11.37 21.55 -7.75
C HIS A 156 10.72 22.19 -8.98
N LYS A 157 10.24 21.38 -9.93
CA LYS A 157 9.64 21.87 -11.19
C LYS A 157 8.17 22.28 -11.05
N TYR A 158 7.43 21.60 -10.19
CA TYR A 158 5.98 21.81 -10.03
C TYR A 158 5.61 22.05 -8.56
N SER A 159 5.51 20.97 -7.78
CA SER A 159 5.26 21.00 -6.34
C SER A 159 5.21 19.56 -5.80
N LEU A 160 5.35 19.40 -4.49
CA LEU A 160 5.14 18.11 -3.82
C LEU A 160 3.70 17.60 -3.97
N THR A 161 2.73 18.52 -4.00
CA THR A 161 1.32 18.23 -4.29
C THR A 161 1.16 17.56 -5.65
N THR A 162 1.80 18.10 -6.69
CA THR A 162 1.73 17.54 -8.05
C THR A 162 2.27 16.11 -8.10
N PHE A 163 3.37 15.85 -7.38
CA PHE A 163 3.92 14.50 -7.26
C PHE A 163 2.88 13.52 -6.70
N PHE A 164 2.28 13.83 -5.54
CA PHE A 164 1.27 12.96 -4.94
C PHE A 164 -0.04 12.88 -5.74
N LEU A 165 -0.42 13.93 -6.48
CA LEU A 165 -1.58 13.90 -7.37
C LEU A 165 -1.41 12.91 -8.53
N ILE A 166 -0.20 12.76 -9.07
CA ILE A 166 0.07 11.72 -10.09
C ILE A 166 -0.23 10.33 -9.53
N PHE A 167 0.24 10.04 -8.31
CA PHE A 167 -0.04 8.78 -7.60
C PHE A 167 -1.46 8.67 -7.05
N THR A 168 -2.23 9.75 -7.04
CA THR A 168 -3.66 9.73 -6.71
C THR A 168 -4.47 9.35 -7.94
N ILE A 169 -4.22 10.03 -9.06
CA ILE A 169 -5.03 9.94 -10.28
C ILE A 169 -4.76 8.61 -11.00
N ILE A 170 -3.50 8.19 -11.16
CA ILE A 170 -3.18 6.99 -11.95
C ILE A 170 -3.84 5.73 -11.36
N PRO A 171 -3.67 5.39 -10.06
CA PRO A 171 -4.31 4.21 -9.48
C PRO A 171 -5.83 4.35 -9.45
N MET A 172 -6.37 5.54 -9.20
CA MET A 172 -7.81 5.75 -9.16
C MET A 172 -8.46 5.52 -10.53
N VAL A 173 -7.88 6.06 -11.60
CA VAL A 173 -8.32 5.83 -12.98
C VAL A 173 -8.16 4.35 -13.35
N ALA A 174 -7.03 3.73 -13.01
CA ALA A 174 -6.83 2.29 -13.25
C ALA A 174 -7.87 1.43 -12.51
N GLY A 175 -8.19 1.77 -11.26
CA GLY A 175 -9.20 1.08 -10.47
C GLY A 175 -10.60 1.22 -11.05
N LEU A 176 -10.97 2.43 -11.49
CA LEU A 176 -12.24 2.69 -12.17
C LEU A 176 -12.33 1.97 -13.53
N LEU A 177 -11.23 1.94 -14.30
CA LEU A 177 -11.16 1.20 -15.56
C LEU A 177 -11.34 -0.30 -15.35
N ILE A 178 -10.69 -0.89 -14.34
CA ILE A 178 -10.86 -2.31 -14.01
C ILE A 178 -12.30 -2.59 -13.57
N ALA A 179 -12.91 -1.69 -12.79
CA ALA A 179 -14.31 -1.80 -12.40
C ALA A 179 -15.25 -1.71 -13.61
N ALA A 180 -14.97 -0.84 -14.58
CA ALA A 180 -15.73 -0.71 -15.83
C ALA A 180 -15.56 -1.91 -16.76
N LEU A 181 -14.37 -2.53 -16.79
CA LEU A 181 -14.06 -3.73 -17.57
C LEU A 181 -14.50 -5.04 -16.89
N HIS A 182 -14.98 -4.97 -15.65
CA HIS A 182 -15.52 -6.12 -14.91
C HIS A 182 -16.46 -7.04 -15.73
N PRO A 183 -17.48 -6.56 -16.47
CA PRO A 183 -18.37 -7.44 -17.23
C PRO A 183 -17.63 -8.24 -18.31
N ILE A 184 -16.60 -7.66 -18.93
CA ILE A 184 -15.78 -8.33 -19.95
C ILE A 184 -14.86 -9.35 -19.27
N ILE A 185 -14.18 -8.96 -18.19
CA ILE A 185 -13.30 -9.86 -17.44
C ILE A 185 -14.10 -11.06 -16.93
N LYS A 186 -15.30 -10.86 -16.38
CA LYS A 186 -16.19 -11.93 -15.93
C LYS A 186 -16.54 -12.90 -17.07
N LYS A 187 -16.75 -12.41 -18.29
CA LYS A 187 -17.03 -13.25 -19.46
C LYS A 187 -15.80 -14.07 -19.87
N LEU A 188 -14.60 -13.50 -19.78
CA LEU A 188 -13.34 -14.17 -20.15
C LEU A 188 -12.85 -15.17 -19.09
N MET A 189 -13.28 -15.03 -17.83
CA MET A 189 -12.90 -15.94 -16.75
C MET A 189 -13.59 -17.32 -16.80
N HIS A 190 -14.40 -17.62 -17.83
CA HIS A 190 -15.03 -18.93 -18.06
C HIS A 190 -15.67 -19.58 -16.80
N GLY A 191 -16.25 -18.78 -15.91
CA GLY A 191 -16.93 -19.28 -14.70
C GLY A 191 -16.04 -19.53 -13.47
N VAL A 192 -14.75 -19.18 -13.53
CA VAL A 192 -13.85 -19.24 -12.38
C VAL A 192 -14.25 -18.17 -11.34
N LYS A 193 -14.66 -18.61 -10.15
CA LYS A 193 -15.03 -17.76 -9.00
C LYS A 193 -13.87 -17.62 -8.02
#